data_AF-A0A4U9CUZ6-F1
#
_entry.id   AF-A0A4U9CUZ6-F1
#
_cell.length_a   1.000
_cell.length_b   1.000
_cell.length_c   1.000
_cell.angle_alpha   90.00
_cell.angle_beta   90.00
_cell.angle_gamma   90.00
#
_symmetry.space_group_name_H-M   'P 1'
#
loop_
_entity.id
_entity.type
_entity.pdbx_description
1 polymer ?
#
loop_
_entity_poly.entity_id
_entity_poly.type
_entity_poly.pdbx_seq_one_letter_code
_entity_poly.pdbx_strand_id
1 'polypeptide(L)'
;MTIQGQILDLIKTLQAENNTAVLFITHDMGVVAETADHTLVMFRGDAVECAPTPGLFSAPRQPYTRALLASVPAAGEMAAVSAPCRFPSVDLQTGETRRYPPETALPDRSQPPLLSVKNLVTRFPVKRGFFNQLTGHIHAVENVSFDLWPGETLSLVGESGCGKSTTGRSLIRMIQAQSGDVTLNGYSVLQADRAQQKRLRQDMQMIFRIPLPASTRG
;
A
#
# COMPACT_ATOMS: atom_id res chain seq x y z
N MET A 1 13.92 -8.71 2.74
CA MET A 1 14.10 -7.51 1.89
C MET A 1 12.96 -7.45 0.89
N THR A 2 12.49 -6.25 0.54
CA THR A 2 11.46 -6.09 -0.51
C THR A 2 12.08 -6.38 -1.88
N ILE A 3 11.26 -6.82 -2.86
CA ILE A 3 11.70 -7.02 -4.25
C ILE A 3 12.34 -5.73 -4.81
N GLN A 4 11.81 -4.57 -4.42
CA GLN A 4 12.32 -3.27 -4.83
C GLN A 4 13.76 -3.03 -4.34
N GLY A 5 14.09 -3.36 -3.09
CA GLY A 5 15.47 -3.26 -2.59
C GLY A 5 16.44 -4.15 -3.35
N GLN A 6 16.04 -5.39 -3.66
CA GLN A 6 16.88 -6.33 -4.43
C GLN A 6 17.22 -5.82 -5.84
N ILE A 7 16.27 -5.18 -6.52
CA ILE A 7 16.49 -4.61 -7.86
C ILE A 7 17.45 -3.42 -7.77
N LEU A 8 17.28 -2.55 -6.77
CA LEU A 8 18.14 -1.37 -6.58
C LEU A 8 19.58 -1.77 -6.24
N ASP A 9 19.76 -2.78 -5.37
CA ASP A 9 21.07 -3.33 -5.04
C ASP A 9 21.77 -3.92 -6.28
N LEU A 10 21.02 -4.64 -7.12
CA LEU A 10 21.57 -5.18 -8.37
C LEU A 10 22.01 -4.06 -9.31
N ILE A 11 21.20 -3.01 -9.46
CA ILE A 11 21.55 -1.86 -10.31
C ILE A 11 22.84 -1.20 -9.82
N LYS A 12 23.00 -1.00 -8.50
CA LYS A 12 24.24 -0.45 -7.93
C LYS A 12 25.45 -1.33 -8.17
N THR A 13 25.32 -2.64 -8.00
CA THR A 13 26.40 -3.60 -8.28
C THR A 13 26.83 -3.53 -9.74
N LEU A 14 25.87 -3.56 -10.67
CA LEU A 14 26.15 -3.45 -12.11
C LEU A 14 26.78 -2.11 -12.48
N GLN A 15 26.36 -1.02 -11.83
CA GLN A 15 26.94 0.31 -12.02
C GLN A 15 28.43 0.31 -11.66
N ALA A 16 28.77 -0.25 -10.50
CA ALA A 16 30.13 -0.30 -9.98
C ALA A 16 31.05 -1.24 -10.79
N GLU A 17 30.54 -2.42 -11.15
CA GLU A 17 31.32 -3.42 -11.90
C GLU A 17 31.60 -2.99 -13.34
N ASN A 18 30.61 -2.37 -14.00
CA ASN A 18 30.69 -2.05 -15.43
C ASN A 18 31.02 -0.57 -15.70
N ASN A 19 31.29 0.23 -14.68
CA ASN A 19 31.51 1.69 -14.79
C ASN A 19 30.41 2.38 -15.63
N THR A 20 29.16 1.98 -15.40
CA THR A 20 28.00 2.48 -16.15
C THR A 20 27.40 3.69 -15.44
N ALA A 21 26.88 4.66 -16.19
CA ALA A 21 26.06 5.74 -15.61
C ALA A 21 24.58 5.35 -15.64
N VAL A 22 23.84 5.65 -14.57
CA VAL A 22 22.41 5.31 -14.43
C VAL A 22 21.60 6.59 -14.24
N LEU A 23 20.57 6.79 -15.07
CA LEU A 23 19.53 7.78 -14.84
C LEU A 23 18.35 7.09 -14.18
N PHE A 24 18.05 7.47 -12.94
CA PHE A 24 16.95 6.90 -12.16
C PHE A 24 15.76 7.88 -12.10
N ILE A 25 14.61 7.47 -12.65
CA ILE A 25 13.38 8.30 -12.67
C ILE A 25 12.38 7.72 -11.66
N THR A 26 12.11 8.45 -10.58
CA THR A 26 11.14 8.07 -9.55
C THR A 26 10.46 9.30 -8.95
N HIS A 27 9.34 9.07 -8.27
CA HIS A 27 8.68 10.05 -7.41
C HIS A 27 8.89 9.74 -5.91
N ASP A 28 9.53 8.62 -5.60
CA ASP A 28 9.76 8.17 -4.22
C ASP A 28 11.09 8.73 -3.70
N MET A 29 11.01 9.75 -2.86
CA MET A 29 12.17 10.38 -2.24
C MET A 29 12.92 9.44 -1.29
N GLY A 30 12.29 8.41 -0.70
CA GLY A 30 12.99 7.42 0.11
C GLY A 30 13.97 6.59 -0.73
N VAL A 31 13.54 6.19 -1.93
CA VAL A 31 14.41 5.49 -2.89
C VAL A 31 15.54 6.40 -3.38
N VAL A 32 15.24 7.67 -3.65
CA VAL A 32 16.24 8.67 -4.06
C VAL A 32 17.32 8.82 -2.99
N ALA A 33 16.92 8.95 -1.72
CA ALA A 33 17.83 9.11 -0.59
C ALA A 33 18.83 7.94 -0.48
N GLU A 34 18.40 6.73 -0.83
CA GLU A 34 19.23 5.54 -0.76
C GLU A 34 20.09 5.33 -2.02
N THR A 35 19.61 5.76 -3.19
CA THR A 35 20.17 5.29 -4.47
C THR A 35 20.97 6.34 -5.25
N ALA A 36 20.64 7.63 -5.14
CA ALA A 36 21.16 8.66 -6.04
C ALA A 36 22.28 9.51 -5.41
N ASP A 37 23.36 9.75 -6.15
CA ASP A 37 24.41 10.70 -5.75
C ASP A 37 23.97 12.16 -5.92
N HIS A 38 23.27 12.45 -7.02
CA HIS A 38 22.72 13.76 -7.37
C HIS A 38 21.22 13.65 -7.67
N THR A 39 20.48 14.68 -7.29
CA THR A 39 19.02 14.74 -7.50
C THR A 39 18.65 16.01 -8.28
N LEU A 40 17.95 15.82 -9.40
CA LEU A 40 17.30 16.88 -10.16
C LEU A 40 15.79 16.79 -9.92
N VAL A 41 15.20 17.84 -9.34
CA VAL A 41 13.77 17.96 -9.12
C VAL A 41 13.15 18.74 -10.28
N MET A 42 12.13 18.16 -10.90
CA MET A 42 11.35 18.80 -11.95
C MET A 42 9.94 19.13 -11.47
N PHE A 43 9.40 20.27 -11.90
CA PHE A 43 8.01 20.65 -11.67
C PHE A 43 7.44 21.31 -12.93
N ARG A 44 6.31 20.80 -13.43
CA ARG A 44 5.61 21.31 -14.63
C ARG A 44 6.50 21.43 -15.88
N GLY A 45 7.49 20.54 -16.02
CA GLY A 45 8.41 20.51 -17.16
C GLY A 45 9.71 21.28 -16.93
N ASP A 46 9.80 22.07 -15.86
CA ASP A 46 11.00 22.86 -15.54
C ASP A 46 11.87 22.15 -14.49
N ALA A 47 13.19 22.22 -14.67
CA ALA A 47 14.16 21.85 -13.64
C ALA A 47 14.17 22.92 -12.55
N VAL A 48 13.61 22.61 -11.38
CA VAL A 48 13.43 23.59 -10.29
C VAL A 48 14.56 23.54 -9.27
N GLU A 49 15.18 22.38 -9.04
CA GLU A 49 16.30 22.25 -8.10
C GLU A 49 17.25 21.13 -8.53
N CYS A 50 18.56 21.36 -8.40
CA CYS A 50 19.59 20.36 -8.64
C CYS A 50 20.68 20.48 -7.57
N ALA A 51 20.99 19.40 -6.88
CA ALA A 51 22.05 19.36 -5.87
C ALA A 51 22.54 17.92 -5.64
N PRO A 52 23.72 17.72 -5.01
CA PRO A 52 24.05 16.44 -4.39
C PRO A 52 22.93 16.01 -3.46
N THR A 53 22.53 14.74 -3.52
CA THR A 53 21.37 14.22 -2.79
C THR A 53 21.42 14.53 -1.29
N PRO A 54 22.55 14.35 -0.57
CA PRO A 54 22.62 14.72 0.85
C PRO A 54 22.34 16.21 1.11
N GLY A 55 22.78 17.09 0.21
CA GLY A 55 22.54 18.53 0.30
C GLY A 55 21.06 18.89 0.05
N LEU A 56 20.44 18.23 -0.92
CA LEU A 56 19.03 18.43 -1.24
C LEU A 56 18.11 18.00 -0.10
N PHE A 57 18.41 16.88 0.58
CA PHE A 57 17.61 16.37 1.70
C PHE A 57 17.82 17.15 3.00
N SER A 58 19.01 17.72 3.22
CA SER A 58 19.33 18.49 4.42
C SER A 58 18.93 19.96 4.34
N ALA A 59 19.02 20.58 3.16
CA ALA A 59 18.73 22.01 2.97
C ALA A 59 18.02 22.30 1.62
N PRO A 60 16.79 21.77 1.42
CA PRO A 60 16.02 22.01 0.20
C PRO A 60 15.67 23.50 0.04
N ARG A 61 15.99 24.06 -1.13
CA ARG A 61 15.77 25.49 -1.43
C ARG A 61 14.41 25.77 -2.03
N GLN A 62 13.87 24.86 -2.85
CA GLN A 62 12.60 25.09 -3.51
C GLN A 62 11.40 24.73 -2.63
N PRO A 63 10.31 25.53 -2.67
CA PRO A 63 9.03 25.17 -2.07
C PRO A 63 8.54 23.76 -2.43
N TYR A 64 8.63 23.42 -3.71
CA TYR A 64 8.19 22.11 -4.21
C TYR A 64 9.06 20.95 -3.68
N THR A 65 10.38 21.13 -3.63
CA THR A 65 11.29 20.12 -3.04
C THR A 65 11.00 19.91 -1.56
N ARG A 66 10.76 20.98 -0.79
CA ARG A 66 10.32 20.90 0.61
C ARG A 66 9.03 20.10 0.74
N ALA A 67 8.08 20.29 -0.18
CA ALA A 67 6.83 19.55 -0.22
C ALA A 67 6.98 18.06 -0.49
N LEU A 68 7.85 17.69 -1.43
CA LEU A 68 8.16 16.30 -1.72
C LEU A 68 8.79 15.61 -0.51
N LEU A 69 9.76 16.27 0.15
CA LEU A 69 10.48 15.71 1.30
C LEU A 69 9.59 15.58 2.54
N ALA A 70 8.71 16.54 2.80
CA ALA A 70 7.80 16.50 3.94
C ALA A 70 6.78 15.33 3.87
N SER A 71 6.62 14.73 2.69
CA SER A 71 5.74 13.57 2.48
C SER A 71 6.41 12.23 2.79
N VAL A 72 7.74 12.22 3.02
CA VAL A 72 8.50 11.02 3.40
C VAL A 72 8.43 10.84 4.91
N PRO A 73 7.86 9.72 5.41
CA PRO A 73 7.87 9.44 6.85
C PRO A 73 9.31 9.24 7.33
N ALA A 74 9.72 9.94 8.39
CA ALA A 74 11.05 9.70 8.95
C ALA A 74 11.05 8.41 9.76
N ALA A 75 12.10 7.58 9.58
CA ALA A 75 12.28 6.37 10.36
C ALA A 75 12.30 6.71 11.87
N GLY A 76 11.38 6.11 12.63
CA GLY A 76 11.26 6.36 14.06
C GLY A 76 10.18 7.37 14.49
N GLU A 77 9.54 8.12 13.57
CA GLU A 77 8.43 9.02 13.93
C GLU A 77 7.26 8.27 14.59
N MET A 78 7.05 7.00 14.24
CA MET A 78 6.02 6.16 14.86
C MET A 78 6.31 5.79 16.33
N ALA A 79 7.56 5.87 16.80
CA ALA A 79 7.88 5.56 18.20
C ALA A 79 7.40 6.65 19.17
N ALA A 80 7.16 7.87 18.67
CA ALA A 80 6.75 9.03 19.45
C ALA A 80 5.23 9.26 19.48
N VAL A 81 4.44 8.47 18.74
CA VAL A 81 3.00 8.71 18.55
C VAL A 81 2.19 7.45 18.86
N SER A 82 1.17 7.58 19.70
CA SER A 82 0.30 6.47 20.13
C SER A 82 -0.84 6.13 19.16
N ALA A 83 -1.04 6.93 18.10
CA ALA A 83 -2.11 6.77 17.14
C ALA A 83 -1.67 7.23 15.72
N PRO A 84 -2.35 6.78 14.66
CA PRO A 84 -2.09 7.25 13.31
C PRO A 84 -2.21 8.78 13.19
N CYS A 85 -1.29 9.39 12.44
CA CYS A 85 -1.38 10.80 12.05
C CYS A 85 -1.85 10.90 10.60
N ARG A 86 -2.59 11.95 10.28
CA ARG A 86 -2.84 12.30 8.89
C ARG A 86 -1.54 12.72 8.22
N PHE A 87 -1.41 12.39 6.94
CA PHE A 87 -0.29 12.88 6.14
C PHE A 87 -0.27 14.42 6.19
N PRO A 88 0.92 15.03 6.35
CA PRO A 88 1.03 16.47 6.30
C PRO A 88 0.59 16.99 4.94
N SER A 89 -0.13 18.11 4.93
CA SER A 89 -0.46 18.81 3.68
C SER A 89 0.58 19.88 3.44
N VAL A 90 1.13 19.95 2.22
CA VAL A 90 2.11 20.98 1.86
C VAL A 90 1.55 21.88 0.77
N ASP A 91 1.66 23.18 0.99
CA ASP A 91 1.39 24.18 -0.03
C ASP A 91 2.50 24.13 -1.10
N LEU A 92 2.14 23.82 -2.35
CA LEU A 92 3.10 23.66 -3.44
C LEU A 92 3.72 24.98 -3.91
N GLN A 93 3.12 26.14 -3.59
CA GLN A 93 3.63 27.46 -3.92
C GLN A 93 4.57 27.99 -2.84
N THR A 94 4.19 27.87 -1.56
CA THR A 94 4.95 28.44 -0.44
C THR A 94 5.93 27.44 0.19
N GLY A 95 5.67 26.13 0.03
CA GLY A 95 6.41 25.05 0.68
C GLY A 95 6.05 24.89 2.15
N GLU A 96 5.02 25.59 2.63
CA GLU A 96 4.57 25.50 4.01
C GLU A 96 3.91 24.15 4.28
N THR A 97 4.44 23.46 5.28
CA THR A 97 3.96 22.14 5.70
C THR A 97 3.01 22.30 6.88
N ARG A 98 1.74 21.95 6.67
CA ARG A 98 0.77 21.83 7.75
C ARG A 98 0.71 20.39 8.24
N ARG A 99 1.18 20.17 9.47
CA ARG A 99 1.02 18.90 10.18
C ARG A 99 -0.31 18.89 10.94
N TYR A 100 -0.92 17.71 11.03
CA TYR A 100 -2.15 17.49 11.79
C TYR A 100 -1.80 16.77 13.10
N PRO A 101 -2.48 17.07 14.22
CA PRO A 101 -2.30 16.31 15.44
C PRO A 101 -2.67 14.83 15.20
N PRO A 102 -2.10 13.90 15.99
CA PRO A 102 -2.48 12.49 15.95
C PRO A 102 -3.99 12.35 16.12
N GLU A 103 -4.59 11.40 15.40
CA GLU A 103 -6.02 11.13 15.57
C GLU A 103 -6.21 10.52 16.96
N THR A 104 -6.77 11.28 17.90
CA THR A 104 -6.81 10.92 19.34
C THR A 104 -7.84 9.84 19.67
N ALA A 105 -8.71 9.50 18.72
CA ALA A 105 -9.72 8.47 18.93
C ALA A 105 -9.11 7.09 18.64
N LEU A 106 -8.68 6.39 19.68
CA LEU A 106 -8.54 4.94 19.60
C LEU A 106 -9.90 4.33 19.25
N PRO A 107 -9.94 3.25 18.45
CA PRO A 107 -11.20 2.62 18.09
C PRO A 107 -11.96 2.18 19.35
N ASP A 108 -13.26 2.46 19.37
CA ASP A 108 -14.12 2.09 20.49
C ASP A 108 -14.35 0.57 20.50
N ARG A 109 -13.61 -0.12 21.36
CA ARG A 109 -13.71 -1.58 21.54
C ARG A 109 -14.83 -2.01 22.49
N SER A 110 -15.60 -1.06 23.05
CA SER A 110 -16.79 -1.39 23.83
C SER A 110 -17.97 -1.83 22.94
N GLN A 111 -17.94 -1.42 21.67
CA GLN A 111 -18.90 -1.82 20.65
C GLN A 111 -18.49 -3.15 19.99
N PRO A 112 -19.46 -3.91 19.44
CA PRO A 112 -19.14 -5.08 18.63
C PRO A 112 -18.33 -4.68 17.38
N PRO A 113 -17.47 -5.56 16.86
CA PRO A 113 -16.71 -5.27 15.65
C PRO A 113 -17.66 -5.04 14.46
N LEU A 114 -17.29 -4.07 13.62
CA LEU A 114 -18.00 -3.77 12.38
C LEU A 114 -17.87 -4.93 11.39
N LEU A 115 -16.65 -5.49 11.30
CA LEU A 115 -16.32 -6.66 10.50
C LEU A 115 -15.60 -7.68 11.39
N SER A 116 -16.11 -8.90 11.45
CA SER A 116 -15.44 -10.02 12.10
C SER A 116 -15.17 -11.12 11.08
N VAL A 117 -13.91 -11.57 11.03
CA VAL A 117 -13.42 -12.61 10.13
C VAL A 117 -12.86 -13.73 10.99
N LYS A 118 -13.36 -14.94 10.82
CA LYS A 118 -12.91 -16.12 11.56
C LYS A 118 -12.61 -17.26 10.62
N ASN A 119 -11.38 -17.75 10.70
CA ASN A 119 -10.88 -18.95 10.04
C ASN A 119 -11.17 -18.96 8.53
N LEU A 120 -10.98 -17.80 7.88
CA LEU A 120 -11.24 -17.64 6.45
C LEU A 120 -10.27 -18.50 5.64
N VAL A 121 -10.81 -19.33 4.74
CA VAL A 121 -10.03 -20.18 3.82
C VAL A 121 -10.49 -19.94 2.39
N THR A 122 -9.53 -19.70 1.49
CA THR A 122 -9.78 -19.54 0.06
C THR A 122 -8.74 -20.30 -0.75
N ARG A 123 -9.21 -21.22 -1.61
CA ARG A 123 -8.37 -22.08 -2.43
C ARG A 123 -8.80 -22.02 -3.89
N PHE A 124 -7.83 -22.03 -4.81
CA PHE A 124 -8.11 -22.06 -6.25
C PHE A 124 -7.74 -23.42 -6.84
N PRO A 125 -8.57 -24.01 -7.71
CA PRO A 125 -8.21 -25.24 -8.39
C PRO A 125 -7.05 -25.00 -9.37
N VAL A 126 -6.07 -25.89 -9.37
CA VAL A 126 -5.00 -25.94 -10.37
C VAL A 126 -5.36 -26.98 -11.40
N LYS A 127 -5.42 -26.57 -12.67
CA LYS A 127 -5.63 -27.47 -13.80
C LYS A 127 -4.37 -27.50 -14.66
N ARG A 128 -3.91 -28.69 -15.06
CA ARG A 128 -2.76 -28.90 -15.96
C ARG A 128 -3.10 -29.92 -17.05
N GLY A 129 -2.45 -29.77 -18.20
CA GLY A 129 -2.55 -30.69 -19.35
C GLY A 129 -3.63 -30.33 -20.37
N PHE A 130 -3.53 -30.91 -21.57
CA PHE A 130 -4.46 -30.70 -22.70
C PHE A 130 -5.91 -31.15 -22.40
N PHE A 131 -6.12 -31.94 -21.34
CA PHE A 131 -7.42 -32.46 -20.89
C PHE A 131 -7.96 -31.79 -19.61
N ASN A 132 -7.39 -30.67 -19.16
CA ASN A 132 -7.91 -29.86 -18.06
C ASN A 132 -8.15 -30.63 -16.73
N GLN A 133 -7.32 -31.65 -16.45
CA GLN A 133 -7.42 -32.45 -15.23
C GLN A 133 -7.03 -31.61 -14.00
N LEU A 134 -7.87 -31.68 -12.96
CA LEU A 134 -7.62 -31.05 -11.66
C LEU A 134 -6.43 -31.75 -11.00
N THR A 135 -5.34 -31.01 -10.80
CA THR A 135 -4.05 -31.52 -10.32
C THR A 135 -3.67 -31.02 -8.93
N GLY A 136 -4.47 -30.13 -8.34
CA GLY A 136 -4.29 -29.68 -6.97
C GLY A 136 -5.09 -28.41 -6.65
N HIS A 137 -4.85 -27.84 -5.47
CA HIS A 137 -5.40 -26.54 -5.06
C HIS A 137 -4.27 -25.61 -4.64
N ILE A 138 -4.30 -24.35 -5.12
CA ILE A 138 -3.46 -23.28 -4.58
C ILE A 138 -4.13 -22.76 -3.32
N HIS A 139 -3.41 -22.88 -2.20
CA HIS A 139 -3.76 -22.35 -0.90
C HIS A 139 -3.48 -20.85 -0.88
N ALA A 140 -4.46 -20.04 -1.26
CA ALA A 140 -4.28 -18.60 -1.38
C ALA A 140 -4.55 -17.85 -0.06
N VAL A 141 -5.44 -18.39 0.78
CA VAL A 141 -5.72 -17.89 2.13
C VAL A 141 -5.97 -19.09 3.03
N GLU A 142 -5.23 -19.21 4.13
CA GLU A 142 -5.37 -20.28 5.11
C GLU A 142 -5.56 -19.67 6.50
N ASN A 143 -6.74 -19.92 7.09
CA ASN A 143 -7.06 -19.62 8.49
C ASN A 143 -6.84 -18.16 8.92
N VAL A 144 -7.28 -17.20 8.11
CA VAL A 144 -7.18 -15.77 8.46
C VAL A 144 -8.32 -15.37 9.39
N SER A 145 -7.96 -14.79 10.54
CA SER A 145 -8.91 -14.29 11.55
C SER A 145 -8.50 -12.91 12.03
N PHE A 146 -9.44 -11.97 12.04
CA PHE A 146 -9.27 -10.64 12.61
C PHE A 146 -10.63 -9.96 12.78
N ASP A 147 -10.66 -8.97 13.68
CA ASP A 147 -11.80 -8.10 13.91
C ASP A 147 -11.42 -6.67 13.54
N LEU A 148 -12.39 -5.89 13.04
CA LEU A 148 -12.24 -4.48 12.69
C LEU A 148 -13.36 -3.68 13.34
N TRP A 149 -13.00 -2.73 14.19
CA TRP A 149 -13.94 -1.90 14.96
C TRP A 149 -14.32 -0.60 14.23
N PRO A 150 -15.45 0.04 14.60
CA PRO A 150 -15.79 1.36 14.08
C PRO A 150 -14.66 2.39 14.29
N GLY A 151 -14.30 3.10 13.21
CA GLY A 151 -13.21 4.08 13.22
C GLY A 151 -11.80 3.48 13.18
N GLU A 152 -11.64 2.16 13.18
CA GLU A 152 -10.34 1.51 13.08
C GLU A 152 -9.88 1.40 11.62
N THR A 153 -8.57 1.59 11.40
CA THR A 153 -7.92 1.24 10.13
C THR A 153 -6.96 0.08 10.39
N LEU A 154 -7.30 -1.10 9.86
CA LEU A 154 -6.42 -2.26 9.86
C LEU A 154 -5.60 -2.32 8.57
N SER A 155 -4.29 -2.48 8.69
CA SER A 155 -3.40 -2.69 7.55
C SER A 155 -3.05 -4.18 7.39
N LEU A 156 -3.32 -4.74 6.22
CA LEU A 156 -2.93 -6.11 5.86
C LEU A 156 -1.71 -6.07 4.94
N VAL A 157 -0.53 -6.40 5.49
CA VAL A 157 0.77 -6.35 4.80
C VAL A 157 1.40 -7.74 4.68
N GLY A 158 2.35 -7.88 3.75
CA GLY A 158 3.02 -9.15 3.46
C GLY A 158 3.59 -9.19 2.04
N GLU A 159 4.32 -10.25 1.71
CA GLU A 159 5.03 -10.41 0.44
C GLU A 159 4.11 -10.54 -0.78
N SER A 160 4.62 -10.27 -1.98
CA SER A 160 3.84 -10.52 -3.20
C SER A 160 3.40 -11.99 -3.27
N GLY A 161 2.13 -12.24 -3.59
CA GLY A 161 1.59 -13.60 -3.64
C GLY A 161 1.14 -14.21 -2.30
N CYS A 162 1.36 -13.55 -1.15
CA CYS A 162 0.99 -14.10 0.16
C CYS A 162 -0.53 -14.09 0.49
N GLY A 163 -1.39 -13.75 -0.48
CA GLY A 163 -2.85 -13.82 -0.31
C GLY A 163 -3.58 -12.53 0.07
N LYS A 164 -2.93 -11.39 0.31
CA LYS A 164 -3.60 -10.13 0.73
C LYS A 164 -4.79 -9.71 -0.14
N SER A 165 -4.57 -9.63 -1.46
CA SER A 165 -5.62 -9.25 -2.41
C SER A 165 -6.71 -10.33 -2.50
N THR A 166 -6.35 -11.60 -2.31
CA THR A 166 -7.32 -12.70 -2.25
C THR A 166 -8.19 -12.57 -1.00
N THR A 167 -7.61 -12.32 0.17
CA THR A 167 -8.33 -12.08 1.42
C THR A 167 -9.35 -10.95 1.24
N GLY A 168 -8.91 -9.77 0.78
CA GLY A 168 -9.81 -8.64 0.55
C GLY A 168 -10.94 -8.96 -0.44
N ARG A 169 -10.62 -9.65 -1.55
CA ARG A 169 -11.62 -10.08 -2.54
C ARG A 169 -12.62 -11.10 -2.02
N SER A 170 -12.18 -12.02 -1.16
CA SER A 170 -13.06 -13.00 -0.51
C SER A 170 -14.03 -12.33 0.45
N LEU A 171 -13.58 -11.30 1.19
CA LEU A 171 -14.43 -10.55 2.13
C LEU A 171 -15.58 -9.82 1.43
N ILE A 172 -15.33 -9.21 0.26
CA ILE A 172 -16.39 -8.57 -0.54
C ILE A 172 -17.10 -9.52 -1.52
N ARG A 173 -16.89 -10.84 -1.37
CA ARG A 173 -17.48 -11.90 -2.21
C ARG A 173 -17.21 -11.76 -3.71
N MET A 174 -16.09 -11.16 -4.11
CA MET A 174 -15.61 -11.26 -5.48
C MET A 174 -14.98 -12.63 -5.77
N ILE A 175 -14.49 -13.28 -4.72
CA ILE A 175 -13.98 -14.65 -4.76
C ILE A 175 -14.74 -15.45 -3.71
N GLN A 176 -15.16 -16.66 -4.07
CA GLN A 176 -15.86 -17.54 -3.16
C GLN A 176 -14.87 -18.13 -2.15
N ALA A 177 -15.07 -17.84 -0.87
CA ALA A 177 -14.38 -18.53 0.20
C ALA A 177 -14.86 -19.99 0.29
N GLN A 178 -13.95 -20.90 0.60
CA GLN A 178 -14.29 -22.31 0.81
C GLN A 178 -14.92 -22.54 2.18
N SER A 179 -14.41 -21.84 3.19
CA SER A 179 -14.90 -21.90 4.57
C SER A 179 -14.53 -20.63 5.34
N GLY A 180 -15.08 -20.53 6.55
CA GLY A 180 -14.88 -19.41 7.45
C GLY A 180 -16.21 -18.78 7.85
N ASP A 181 -16.16 -17.90 8.84
CA ASP A 181 -17.27 -17.06 9.25
C ASP A 181 -16.88 -15.60 9.04
N VAL A 182 -17.69 -14.87 8.28
CA VAL A 182 -17.47 -13.46 7.99
C VAL A 182 -18.77 -12.74 8.27
N THR A 183 -18.74 -11.79 9.21
CA THR A 183 -19.90 -10.97 9.56
C THR A 183 -19.60 -9.50 9.35
N LEU A 184 -20.55 -8.76 8.80
CA LEU A 184 -20.52 -7.30 8.68
C LEU A 184 -21.77 -6.73 9.35
N ASN A 185 -21.61 -5.83 10.32
CA ASN A 185 -22.73 -5.29 11.10
C ASN A 185 -23.63 -6.40 11.72
N GLY A 186 -23.02 -7.54 12.10
CA GLY A 186 -23.72 -8.71 12.61
C GLY A 186 -24.40 -9.59 11.56
N TYR A 187 -24.39 -9.23 10.27
CA TYR A 187 -24.95 -10.05 9.18
C TYR A 187 -23.90 -10.96 8.57
N SER A 188 -24.23 -12.25 8.38
CA SER A 188 -23.33 -13.19 7.71
C SER A 188 -23.13 -12.82 6.24
N VAL A 189 -21.90 -12.49 5.88
CA VAL A 189 -21.51 -12.11 4.52
C VAL A 189 -21.58 -13.31 3.59
N LEU A 190 -21.01 -14.46 3.99
CA LEU A 190 -20.92 -15.64 3.13
C LEU A 190 -22.28 -16.28 2.86
N GLN A 191 -23.23 -16.17 3.80
CA GLN A 191 -24.58 -16.73 3.69
C GLN A 191 -25.63 -15.73 3.17
N ALA A 192 -25.25 -14.46 2.95
CA ALA A 192 -26.19 -13.42 2.54
C ALA A 192 -26.91 -13.73 1.21
N ASP A 193 -28.23 -13.52 1.21
CA ASP A 193 -29.10 -13.60 0.03
C ASP A 193 -28.87 -12.43 -0.95
N ARG A 194 -29.60 -12.39 -2.08
CA ARG A 194 -29.42 -11.35 -3.10
C ARG A 194 -29.71 -9.92 -2.59
N ALA A 195 -30.69 -9.75 -1.69
CA ALA A 195 -31.07 -8.45 -1.16
C ALA A 195 -30.05 -7.97 -0.12
N GLN A 196 -29.64 -8.87 0.77
CA GLN A 196 -28.58 -8.65 1.75
C GLN A 196 -27.24 -8.35 1.06
N GLN A 197 -26.89 -9.07 0.00
CA GLN A 197 -25.70 -8.79 -0.81
C GLN A 197 -25.69 -7.38 -1.41
N LYS A 198 -26.85 -6.85 -1.82
CA LYS A 198 -26.94 -5.48 -2.34
C LYS A 198 -26.58 -4.47 -1.26
N ARG A 199 -27.05 -4.67 -0.02
CA ARG A 199 -26.73 -3.82 1.14
C ARG A 199 -25.26 -3.94 1.52
N LEU A 200 -24.73 -5.16 1.63
CA LEU A 200 -23.32 -5.40 1.91
C LEU A 200 -22.39 -4.71 0.90
N ARG A 201 -22.76 -4.68 -0.39
CA ARG A 201 -22.01 -3.96 -1.43
C ARG A 201 -22.12 -2.44 -1.36
N GLN A 202 -23.08 -1.89 -0.62
CA GLN A 202 -23.16 -0.45 -0.36
C GLN A 202 -22.23 -0.10 0.82
N ASP A 203 -22.22 -0.95 1.84
CA ASP A 203 -21.46 -0.75 3.08
C ASP A 203 -19.97 -1.12 2.95
N MET A 204 -19.61 -2.02 2.02
CA MET A 204 -18.22 -2.39 1.72
C MET A 204 -17.82 -1.91 0.33
N GLN A 205 -16.88 -0.98 0.28
CA GLN A 205 -16.25 -0.52 -0.97
C GLN A 205 -14.78 -0.91 -0.99
N MET A 206 -14.30 -1.37 -2.15
CA MET A 206 -12.88 -1.62 -2.38
C MET A 206 -12.32 -0.52 -3.28
N ILE A 207 -11.34 0.22 -2.78
CA ILE A 207 -10.56 1.16 -3.59
C ILE A 207 -9.33 0.40 -4.10
N PHE A 208 -9.29 0.13 -5.39
CA PHE A 208 -8.10 -0.42 -6.02
C PHE A 208 -7.08 0.69 -6.25
N ARG A 209 -5.83 0.48 -5.81
CA ARG A 209 -4.71 1.28 -6.30
C ARG A 209 -4.48 0.89 -7.76
N ILE A 210 -4.93 1.72 -8.70
CA ILE A 210 -4.57 1.56 -10.11
C ILE A 210 -3.08 1.94 -10.21
N PRO A 211 -2.16 1.03 -10.58
CA PRO A 211 -0.85 1.47 -11.04
C PRO A 211 -1.09 2.31 -12.29
N LEU A 212 -0.66 3.58 -12.29
CA LEU A 212 -0.72 4.42 -13.48
C LEU A 212 -0.07 3.65 -14.64
N PRO A 213 -0.78 3.38 -15.75
CA PRO A 213 -0.14 2.82 -16.93
C PRO A 213 0.86 3.86 -17.42
N ALA A 214 2.14 3.49 -17.42
CA ALA A 214 3.12 4.14 -18.28
C ALA A 214 2.71 3.82 -19.71
N SER A 215 2.01 4.73 -20.38
CA SER A 215 1.88 4.68 -21.84
C SER A 215 2.02 6.06 -22.47
N THR A 216 3.17 6.24 -23.11
CA THR A 216 3.28 6.59 -24.54
C THR A 216 2.23 7.55 -25.11
N ARG A 217 2.63 8.80 -25.37
CA ARG A 217 2.91 9.33 -26.74
C ARG A 217 3.08 10.85 -26.71
N GLY A 218 3.98 11.30 -27.59
CA GLY A 218 4.36 12.65 -27.92
C GLY A 218 5.67 12.55 -28.67
#